data_AF-A0A5N9G1G6-F1
#
_entry.id   AF-A0A5N9G1G6-F1
#
_cell.length_a   1.000
_cell.length_b   1.000
_cell.length_c   1.000
_cell.angle_alpha   90.00
_cell.angle_beta   90.00
_cell.angle_gamma   90.00
#
_symmetry.space_group_name_H-M   'P 1'
#
loop_
_entity.id
_entity.type
_entity.pdbx_description
1 polymer ?
#
loop_
_entity_poly.entity_id
_entity_poly.type
_entity_poly.pdbx_seq_one_letter_code
_entity_poly.pdbx_strand_id
1 'polypeptide(L)' 'MDACSPNFVIQEANQDPLHKTIFKEPLAFEDGFIIPPTGPGLGIELDQDVVKSHFVT' A
#
# COMPACT_ATOMS: atom_id res chain seq x y z
N MET A 1 -2.55 7.31 8.90
CA MET A 1 -3.41 7.90 9.95
C MET A 1 -3.91 6.79 10.88
N ASP A 2 -4.20 5.61 10.33
CA ASP A 2 -4.70 4.42 11.04
C ASP A 2 -3.78 3.89 12.16
N ALA A 3 -2.51 3.59 11.86
CA ALA A 3 -1.56 3.03 12.83
C ALA A 3 -1.26 3.93 14.04
N CYS A 4 -1.59 5.23 13.97
CA CYS A 4 -1.36 6.21 15.03
C CYS A 4 -2.67 6.79 15.59
N SER A 5 -3.81 6.15 15.32
CA SER A 5 -5.12 6.59 15.82
C SER A 5 -5.59 5.67 16.96
N PRO A 6 -5.76 6.18 18.19
CA PRO A 6 -6.11 5.36 19.35
C PRO A 6 -7.55 4.81 19.30
N ASN A 7 -8.38 5.36 18.42
CA ASN A 7 -9.77 4.97 18.19
C ASN A 7 -9.98 4.47 16.75
N PHE A 8 -8.94 3.90 16.14
CA PHE A 8 -9.03 3.23 14.85
C PHE A 8 -10.01 2.05 14.90
N VAL A 9 -10.80 1.86 13.83
CA VAL A 9 -11.85 0.83 13.76
C VAL A 9 -11.60 -0.13 12.60
N ILE A 10 -11.53 0.39 11.37
CA ILE A 10 -11.28 -0.38 10.15
C ILE A 10 -10.57 0.50 9.10
N GLN A 11 -9.86 -0.14 8.17
CA GLN A 11 -9.23 0.49 7.01
C GLN A 11 -9.71 -0.21 5.74
N GLU A 12 -10.18 0.56 4.77
CA GLU A 12 -10.52 0.03 3.46
C GLU A 12 -9.26 -0.42 2.71
N ALA A 13 -9.30 -1.61 2.12
CA ALA A 13 -8.16 -2.20 1.42
C ALA A 13 -8.61 -2.78 0.08
N ASN A 14 -7.98 -2.32 -1.01
CA ASN A 14 -8.11 -2.94 -2.33
C ASN A 14 -6.91 -3.88 -2.57
N GLN A 15 -7.19 -5.13 -2.94
CA GLN A 15 -6.19 -6.17 -3.22
C GLN A 15 -6.14 -6.58 -4.71
N ASP A 16 -6.65 -5.72 -5.59
CA ASP A 16 -6.58 -5.88 -7.05
C ASP A 16 -5.14 -6.06 -7.55
N PRO A 17 -4.94 -6.70 -8.71
CA PRO A 17 -3.60 -7.04 -9.22
C PRO A 17 -2.62 -5.86 -9.27
N LEU A 18 -3.09 -4.66 -9.60
CA LEU A 18 -2.23 -3.47 -9.66
C LEU A 18 -1.64 -3.08 -8.29
N HIS A 19 -2.40 -3.23 -7.20
CA HIS A 19 -1.92 -2.90 -5.85
C HIS A 19 -0.78 -3.83 -5.40
N LYS A 20 -0.66 -5.01 -6.02
CA LYS A 20 0.42 -5.96 -5.77
C LYS A 20 1.69 -5.68 -6.58
N THR A 21 1.62 -4.81 -7.59
CA THR A 21 2.74 -4.57 -8.52
C THR A 21 3.17 -3.12 -8.62
N ILE A 22 2.33 -2.16 -8.22
CA ILE A 22 2.62 -0.72 -8.36
C ILE A 22 3.69 -0.22 -7.40
N PHE A 23 3.96 -0.97 -6.32
CA PHE A 23 5.03 -0.67 -5.37
C PHE A 23 6.23 -1.57 -5.63
N LYS A 24 7.44 -1.04 -5.42
CA LYS A 24 8.68 -1.86 -5.49
C LYS A 24 8.65 -3.01 -4.49
N GLU A 25 8.14 -2.73 -3.30
CA GLU A 25 7.85 -3.70 -2.26
C GLU A 25 6.33 -3.68 -2.02
N PRO A 26 5.60 -4.77 -2.31
CA PRO A 26 4.17 -4.82 -2.10
C PRO A 26 3.80 -4.60 -0.63
N LEU A 27 2.71 -3.87 -0.39
CA LEU A 27 2.18 -3.70 0.96
C LEU A 27 1.75 -5.06 1.53
N ALA A 28 2.28 -5.43 2.68
CA ALA A 28 1.95 -6.71 3.31
C ALA A 28 0.50 -6.71 3.82
N PHE A 29 -0.25 -7.72 3.40
CA PHE A 29 -1.63 -7.96 3.81
C PHE A 29 -1.73 -9.40 4.34
N GLU A 30 -1.96 -9.54 5.64
CA GLU A 30 -1.91 -10.82 6.35
C GLU A 30 -3.16 -10.96 7.23
N ASP A 31 -3.87 -12.09 7.10
CA ASP A 31 -5.07 -12.43 7.89
C ASP A 31 -6.15 -11.32 7.99
N GLY A 32 -6.28 -10.51 6.94
CA GLY A 32 -7.25 -9.41 6.88
C GLY A 32 -6.72 -8.06 7.37
N PHE A 33 -5.44 -7.96 7.72
CA PHE A 33 -4.79 -6.76 8.23
C PHE A 33 -3.72 -6.25 7.28
N ILE A 34 -3.61 -4.93 7.16
CA ILE A 34 -2.44 -4.29 6.57
C ILE A 34 -1.36 -4.22 7.63
N ILE A 35 -0.18 -4.76 7.33
CA ILE A 35 0.98 -4.66 8.22
C ILE A 35 1.63 -3.29 8.00
N PRO A 36 1.75 -2.44 9.04
CA PRO A 36 2.36 -1.12 8.88
C PRO A 36 3.81 -1.24 8.39
N PRO A 37 4.19 -0.53 7.32
CA PRO A 37 5.56 -0.58 6.83
C PRO A 37 6.51 0.09 7.84
N THR A 38 7.75 -0.40 7.90
CA THR A 38 8.78 0.05 8.85
C THR A 38 9.78 1.04 8.24
N GLY A 39 9.73 1.25 6.92
CA GLY A 39 10.57 2.20 6.22
C GLY A 39 10.24 3.66 6.56
N PRO A 40 11.13 4.60 6.21
CA PRO A 40 10.92 6.02 6.48
C PRO A 40 9.75 6.60 5.67
N GLY A 41 9.17 7.69 6.17
CA GLY A 41 8.06 8.37 5.50
C GLY A 41 6.78 7.54 5.50
N LEU A 42 6.22 7.27 4.31
CA LEU A 42 5.07 6.37 4.15
C LEU A 42 5.48 4.88 4.17
N GLY A 43 6.79 4.58 4.14
CA GLY A 43 7.30 3.21 4.15
C GLY A 43 7.07 2.42 2.85
N ILE A 44 6.73 3.10 1.75
CA ILE A 44 6.50 2.51 0.43
C ILE A 44 7.18 3.35 -0.67
N GLU A 45 7.53 2.70 -1.78
CA GLU A 45 8.04 3.35 -2.99
C GLU A 45 7.29 2.85 -4.23
N LEU A 46 6.90 3.77 -5.12
CA LEU A 46 6.27 3.43 -6.39
C LEU A 46 7.29 2.88 -7.38
N ASP A 47 6.91 1.80 -8.07
CA ASP A 47 7.60 1.34 -9.27
C ASP A 47 7.21 2.24 -10.45
N GLN A 48 8.17 3.07 -10.89
CA GLN A 48 7.93 4.07 -11.92
C GLN A 48 7.68 3.45 -13.31
N ASP A 49 8.16 2.24 -13.57
CA ASP A 49 7.95 1.57 -14.85
C ASP A 49 6.51 1.03 -14.92
N VAL A 50 6.00 0.51 -13.80
CA VAL A 50 4.58 0.10 -13.67
C VAL A 50 3.66 1.32 -13.76
N VAL A 51 3.99 2.44 -13.11
CA VAL A 51 3.20 3.67 -13.21
C VAL A 51 3.13 4.19 -14.64
N LYS A 52 4.27 4.26 -15.35
CA LYS A 52 4.31 4.74 -16.75
C LYS A 52 3.53 3.83 -17.71
N SER A 53 3.50 2.52 -17.48
CA SER A 53 2.73 1.58 -18.30
C SER A 53 1.22 1.66 -18.10
N HIS A 54 0.76 2.29 -17.02
CA HIS A 54 -0.65 2.50 -16.69
C HIS A 54 -1.05 3.99 -16.80
N PHE A 55 -0.38 4.73 -17.69
CA PHE A 55 -0.70 6.14 -17.91
C PHE A 55 -2.07 6.29 -18.57
N VAL A 56 -2.99 6.99 -17.90
CA VAL A 56 -4.33 7.30 -18.43
C VAL A 56 -4.30 8.71 -19.00
N THR A 57 -4.78 8.86 -20.24
CA THR A 57 -4.83 10.14 -20.96
C THR A 57 -6.22 10.75 -20.90
#